data_AF-A0A6M3KK18-F1
#
_entry.id   AF-A0A6M3KK18-F1
#
_cell.length_a   1.000
_cell.length_b   1.000
_cell.length_c   1.000
_cell.angle_alpha   90.00
_cell.angle_beta   90.00
_cell.angle_gamma   90.00
#
_symmetry.space_group_name_H-M   'P 1'
#
loop_
_entity.id
_entity.type
_entity.pdbx_description
1 polymer ?
#
loop_
_entity_poly.entity_id
_entity_poly.type
_entity_poly.pdbx_seq_one_letter_code
_entity_poly.pdbx_strand_id
1 'polypeptide(L)' 'MSPAKSEAQRKLAGIALAMLRGELPKSYSAEAYKMMQSMSAQELAEYAKKVGHK' A
#
# COMPACT_ATOMS: atom_id res chain seq x y z
N MET A 1 -12.76 -4.37 -11.91
CA MET A 1 -11.45 -3.74 -11.63
C MET A 1 -10.45 -4.28 -12.64
N SER A 2 -9.83 -3.46 -13.49
CA SER A 2 -8.81 -3.97 -14.41
C SER A 2 -7.61 -4.48 -13.59
N PRO A 3 -7.06 -5.68 -13.88
CA PRO A 3 -6.01 -6.29 -13.06
C PRO A 3 -4.79 -5.38 -12.83
N ALA A 4 -4.46 -4.51 -13.79
CA ALA A 4 -3.38 -3.53 -13.67
C ALA A 4 -3.59 -2.49 -12.55
N LYS A 5 -4.84 -2.05 -12.31
CA LYS A 5 -5.15 -1.08 -11.22
C LYS A 5 -5.00 -1.73 -9.85
N SER A 6 -5.36 -3.00 -9.73
CA SER A 6 -5.20 -3.77 -8.49
C SER A 6 -3.73 -4.03 -8.15
N GLU A 7 -2.86 -4.18 -9.15
CA GLU A 7 -1.42 -4.40 -8.90
C GLU A 7 -0.70 -3.12 -8.49
N ALA A 8 -1.05 -1.98 -9.11
CA ALA A 8 -0.51 -0.67 -8.73
C ALA A 8 -0.93 -0.28 -7.30
N GLN A 9 -2.21 -0.47 -6.94
CA GLN A 9 -2.70 -0.23 -5.57
C GLN A 9 -2.04 -1.17 -4.56
N ARG A 10 -1.79 -2.43 -4.92
CA ARG A 10 -1.02 -3.38 -4.09
C ARG A 10 0.39 -2.87 -3.78
N LYS A 11 1.10 -2.41 -4.81
CA LYS A 11 2.45 -1.86 -4.66
C LYS A 11 2.43 -0.58 -3.81
N LEU A 12 1.49 0.32 -4.06
CA LEU A 12 1.30 1.54 -3.25
C LEU A 12 1.00 1.22 -1.78
N ALA A 13 0.14 0.23 -1.51
CA ALA A 13 -0.17 -0.21 -0.16
C ALA A 13 1.06 -0.80 0.55
N GLY A 14 1.89 -1.56 -0.16
CA GLY A 14 3.16 -2.06 0.36
C GLY A 14 4.14 -0.93 0.71
N ILE A 15 4.26 0.07 -0.16
CA ILE A 15 5.11 1.25 0.09
C ILE A 15 4.56 2.06 1.28
N ALA A 16 3.25 2.28 1.34
CA ALA A 16 2.58 2.99 2.42
C ALA A 16 2.78 2.27 3.77
N LEU A 17 2.72 0.94 3.80
CA LEU A 17 3.00 0.15 4.99
C LEU A 17 4.46 0.29 5.45
N ALA A 18 5.42 0.24 4.53
CA ALA A 18 6.84 0.43 4.83
C ALA A 18 7.12 1.86 5.34
N MET A 19 6.45 2.88 4.80
CA MET A 19 6.51 4.25 5.33
C MET A 19 5.94 4.35 6.74
N LEU A 20 4.81 3.68 7.00
CA LEU A 20 4.17 3.67 8.32
C LEU A 20 5.08 3.02 9.37
N ARG A 21 5.82 1.98 8.98
CA ARG A 21 6.81 1.29 9.82
C ARG A 21 8.12 2.05 10.00
N GLY A 22 8.33 3.14 9.26
CA GLY A 22 9.57 3.91 9.28
C GLY A 22 10.71 3.29 8.47
N GLU A 23 10.43 2.28 7.64
CA GLU A 23 11.41 1.63 6.76
C GLU A 23 11.68 2.47 5.50
N LEU A 24 10.74 3.33 5.12
CA LEU A 24 10.87 4.28 4.01
C LEU A 24 10.58 5.71 4.43
N PRO A 25 11.29 6.71 3.87
CA PRO A 25 10.97 8.10 4.11
C PRO A 25 9.61 8.44 3.49
N LYS A 26 8.81 9.26 4.19
CA LYS A 26 7.47 9.71 3.75
C LYS A 26 7.49 10.46 2.41
N SER A 27 8.64 11.01 2.01
CA SER A 27 8.87 11.66 0.73
C SER A 27 9.08 10.69 -0.44
N TYR A 28 9.21 9.39 -0.19
CA TYR A 28 9.47 8.39 -1.24
C TYR A 28 8.34 8.30 -2.28
N SER A 29 7.10 8.53 -1.87
CA SER A 29 5.93 8.56 -2.77
C SER A 29 4.78 9.34 -2.14
N ALA A 30 4.36 10.42 -2.80
CA ALA A 30 3.23 11.23 -2.34
C ALA A 30 1.90 10.45 -2.36
N GLU A 31 1.73 9.53 -3.31
CA GLU A 31 0.53 8.68 -3.40
C GLU A 31 0.48 7.65 -2.28
N ALA A 32 1.61 6.99 -2.00
CA ALA A 32 1.69 6.06 -0.88
C ALA A 32 1.52 6.78 0.47
N TYR A 33 2.03 8.01 0.60
CA TYR A 33 1.83 8.82 1.80
C TYR A 33 0.36 9.18 2.04
N LYS A 34 -0.39 9.54 0.99
CA LYS A 34 -1.84 9.76 1.08
C LYS A 34 -2.57 8.49 1.48
N MET A 35 -2.23 7.36 0.84
CA MET A 35 -2.82 6.05 1.17
C MET A 35 -2.53 5.64 2.62
N MET A 36 -1.31 5.90 3.10
CA MET A 36 -0.91 5.68 4.49
C MET A 36 -1.73 6.50 5.49
N GLN A 37 -2.11 7.74 5.14
CA GLN A 37 -2.96 8.56 6.01
C GLN A 37 -4.43 8.14 5.99
N SER A 38 -4.91 7.56 4.90
CA SER A 38 -6.32 7.18 4.74
C SER A 38 -6.65 5.78 5.24
N MET A 39 -5.64 4.93 5.50
CA MET A 39 -5.84 3.52 5.83
C MET A 39 -4.98 3.10 7.02
N SER A 40 -5.49 2.15 7.81
CA SER A 40 -4.74 1.59 8.93
C SER A 40 -3.62 0.64 8.49
N ALA A 41 -2.66 0.36 9.36
CA ALA A 41 -1.57 -0.59 9.09
C ALA A 41 -2.08 -1.98 8.66
N GLN A 42 -3.18 -2.44 9.27
CA GLN A 42 -3.81 -3.71 8.92
C GLN A 42 -4.39 -3.68 7.52
N GLU A 43 -5.15 -2.64 7.17
CA GLU A 43 -5.72 -2.50 5.83
C GLU A 43 -4.63 -2.41 4.77
N LEU A 44 -3.58 -1.61 4.99
CA LEU A 44 -2.44 -1.54 4.07
C LEU A 44 -1.76 -2.91 3.91
N ALA A 45 -1.63 -3.68 4.99
CA ALA A 45 -1.10 -5.04 4.93
C ALA A 45 -2.03 -6.01 4.18
N GLU A 46 -3.34 -5.86 4.29
CA GLU A 46 -4.32 -6.66 3.53
C GLU A 46 -4.28 -6.32 2.04
N TYR A 47 -4.24 -5.03 1.71
CA TYR A 47 -4.08 -4.59 0.33
C TYR A 47 -2.74 -5.03 -0.26
N ALA A 48 -1.65 -4.94 0.50
CA ALA A 48 -0.32 -5.38 0.07
C ALA A 48 -0.23 -6.91 -0.06
N LYS A 49 -0.96 -7.66 0.77
CA LYS A 49 -1.03 -9.13 0.67
C LYS A 49 -1.69 -9.51 -0.66
N LYS A 50 -0.96 -10.30 -1.44
CA LYS A 50 -1.48 -10.96 -2.63
C LYS A 50 -2.40 -12.10 -2.20
N VAL A 51 -3.58 -11.80 -1.66
CA VAL A 51 -4.62 -12.82 -1.51
C VAL A 51 -5.04 -13.19 -2.93
N GLY A 52 -4.46 -14.30 -3.42
CA GLY A 52 -5.14 -15.14 -4.38
C GLY A 52 -6.25 -15.84 -3.62
N HIS A 53 -7.47 -15.33 -3.74
CA HIS A 53 -8.61 -16.24 -3.67
C HIS A 53 -8.49 -17.11 -4.93
N LYS A 54 -7.97 -18.32 -4.72
CA LYS A 54 -8.30 -19.45 -5.59
C LYS A 54 -9.78 -19.75 -5.42
#